data_AF-A0A2R3JX94-F1
#
_entry.id   AF-A0A2R3JX94-F1
#
_cell.length_a   1.000
_cell.length_b   1.000
_cell.length_c   1.000
_cell.angle_alpha   90.00
_cell.angle_beta   90.00
_cell.angle_gamma   90.00
#
_symmetry.space_group_name_H-M   'P 1'
#
loop_
_entity.id
_entity.type
_entity.pdbx_description
1 polymer ?
#
loop_
_entity_poly.entity_id
_entity_poly.type
_entity_poly.pdbx_seq_one_letter_code
_entity_poly.pdbx_strand_id
1 'polypeptide(L)'
;MKPNKNKKQIVVNSANLNTVHNLENAFSLYPENRRRPVNKTLYKDTFFKLVYNVNDDSLTIISLGNIVYSTIPYDTTRNYMQQSAIQYLLNPEKVHQHIRQEKSNLLNYFAFALNKINSQVYGKNSVAVNQSYQQIFNDPLFEIQINGRLLQHEETGAISANIPAKFLIKINRSSGISEYLKAYMQFVIQLIHILPIATNGRAVIAMLPAMENQTRVINPDGYLSTHSNFHTAEKLLAMNENNSNLDIKLSNKPILKSEVGKTLIQNRKNYTKQSISPNLLAPYFENTTTAENDNLLNVVSDIHSTNSKLPIINQHFNILAGDISDSQVTDKHIRGVYVLGNHDTTDALTQTTLLARQIGTRGASFLREPWFKKFVDASTRRWWMLPIGDNDFYKSVSSELQLRFPKMTILNNNSTIHDGVRYIGITIPIEFNKRINEEQHFLLQKLNELLDYNYTIPTIIISHAPLFNELSLLTSKNVDYHENYVCLEPKIKELFTNYNILGVIHGHHHIPASSGTFKMVKFANKDLFVICSIYAQSNTGFDLTSLINYKRPTLDTTIKR
;
A
#
# COMPACT_ATOMS: atom_id res chain seq x y z
N MET A 1 -32.75 -34.94 34.43
CA MET A 1 -33.51 -33.67 34.50
C MET A 1 -32.71 -32.71 35.38
N LYS A 2 -32.29 -31.50 35.01
CA LYS A 2 -32.84 -30.48 34.09
C LYS A 2 -31.76 -29.97 33.10
N PRO A 3 -32.13 -29.56 31.87
CA PRO A 3 -31.22 -28.90 30.95
C PRO A 3 -31.08 -27.42 31.32
N ASN A 4 -29.85 -26.91 31.37
CA ASN A 4 -29.59 -25.49 31.64
C ASN A 4 -29.80 -24.68 30.36
N LYS A 5 -31.02 -24.11 30.21
CA LYS A 5 -31.37 -23.11 29.21
C LYS A 5 -30.66 -21.80 29.53
N ASN A 6 -29.75 -21.37 28.64
CA ASN A 6 -29.53 -19.97 28.20
C ASN A 6 -28.11 -19.80 27.61
N LYS A 7 -27.89 -20.35 26.41
CA LYS A 7 -27.03 -19.68 25.43
C LYS A 7 -27.98 -19.12 24.37
N LYS A 8 -28.35 -17.85 24.49
CA LYS A 8 -29.03 -17.14 23.41
C LYS A 8 -28.03 -17.06 22.25
N GLN A 9 -28.20 -17.92 21.26
CA GLN A 9 -27.65 -17.72 19.94
C GLN A 9 -28.38 -16.49 19.37
N ILE A 10 -27.69 -15.36 19.32
CA ILE A 10 -28.27 -14.11 18.81
C ILE A 10 -28.16 -14.17 17.30
N VAL A 11 -29.29 -14.44 16.65
CA VAL A 11 -29.43 -14.41 15.20
C VAL A 11 -29.52 -12.93 14.78
N VAL A 12 -28.51 -12.44 14.06
CA VAL A 12 -28.60 -11.19 13.31
C VAL A 12 -29.21 -11.55 11.96
N ASN A 13 -30.36 -10.96 11.62
CA ASN A 13 -30.95 -11.14 10.30
C ASN A 13 -30.04 -10.51 9.24
N SER A 14 -29.61 -11.33 8.28
CA SER A 14 -28.59 -11.06 7.26
C SER A 14 -28.93 -10.01 6.18
N ALA A 15 -30.01 -9.24 6.35
CA ALA A 15 -30.49 -8.29 5.34
C ALA A 15 -30.23 -6.80 5.66
N ASN A 16 -29.71 -6.45 6.85
CA ASN A 16 -30.05 -5.16 7.46
C ASN A 16 -28.88 -4.35 8.03
N LEU A 17 -27.88 -3.98 7.23
CA LEU A 17 -26.91 -2.92 7.63
C LEU A 17 -27.09 -1.58 6.89
N ASN A 18 -28.01 -1.51 5.92
CA ASN A 18 -28.04 -0.41 4.96
C ASN A 18 -29.09 0.69 5.25
N THR A 19 -29.52 0.82 6.50
CA THR A 19 -30.30 1.98 6.96
C THR A 19 -29.78 2.50 8.30
N VAL A 20 -29.81 3.84 8.48
CA VAL A 20 -29.36 4.53 9.70
C VAL A 20 -30.05 3.95 10.96
N HIS A 21 -31.33 3.57 10.86
CA HIS A 21 -32.06 2.92 11.96
C HIS A 21 -31.56 1.51 12.33
N ASN A 22 -30.95 0.78 11.39
CA ASN A 22 -30.41 -0.55 11.68
C ASN A 22 -29.04 -0.51 12.36
N LEU A 23 -28.24 0.52 12.08
CA LEU A 23 -26.97 0.77 12.79
C LEU A 23 -27.21 1.15 14.26
N GLU A 24 -28.23 1.97 14.54
CA GLU A 24 -28.59 2.31 15.92
C GLU A 24 -29.02 1.07 16.73
N ASN A 25 -29.81 0.18 16.11
CA ASN A 25 -30.18 -1.10 16.70
C ASN A 25 -28.93 -1.97 16.95
N ALA A 26 -28.03 -2.10 15.98
CA ALA A 26 -26.78 -2.82 16.15
C ALA A 26 -25.89 -2.20 17.25
N PHE A 27 -25.82 -0.87 17.34
CA PHE A 27 -25.08 -0.17 18.38
C PHE A 27 -25.65 -0.44 19.77
N SER A 28 -26.97 -0.55 19.90
CA SER A 28 -27.66 -0.80 21.16
C SER A 28 -27.33 -2.17 21.77
N LEU A 29 -26.90 -3.14 20.95
CA LEU A 29 -26.51 -4.48 21.39
C LEU A 29 -25.24 -4.48 22.26
N TYR A 30 -24.43 -3.41 22.19
CA TYR A 30 -23.16 -3.30 22.92
C TYR A 30 -23.19 -2.09 23.87
N PRO A 31 -23.37 -2.30 25.20
CA PRO A 31 -23.51 -1.22 26.18
C PRO A 31 -22.38 -0.19 26.17
N GLU A 32 -21.16 -0.60 25.83
CA GLU A 32 -20.00 0.30 25.72
C GLU A 32 -20.17 1.39 24.64
N ASN A 33 -21.03 1.17 23.64
CA ASN A 33 -21.28 2.13 22.56
C ASN A 33 -22.00 3.38 23.06
N ARG A 34 -22.73 3.31 24.18
CA ARG A 34 -23.38 4.47 24.80
C ARG A 34 -22.36 5.53 25.25
N ARG A 35 -21.16 5.10 25.64
CA ARG A 35 -20.09 5.98 26.12
C ARG A 35 -19.08 6.36 25.04
N ARG A 36 -19.17 5.76 23.85
CA ARG A 36 -18.25 6.00 22.74
C ARG A 36 -18.96 6.80 21.65
N PRO A 37 -18.66 8.10 21.48
CA PRO A 37 -19.37 8.91 20.50
C PRO A 37 -19.03 8.47 19.07
N VAL A 38 -17.74 8.18 18.80
CA VAL A 38 -17.24 7.99 17.44
C VAL A 38 -17.13 6.51 17.03
N ASN A 39 -16.35 5.73 17.79
CA ASN A 39 -16.04 4.35 17.46
C ASN A 39 -17.04 3.37 18.08
N LYS A 40 -17.99 2.89 17.29
CA LYS A 40 -19.07 1.98 17.69
C LYS A 40 -18.71 0.54 17.36
N THR A 41 -18.96 -0.38 18.29
CA THR A 41 -18.77 -1.82 18.08
C THR A 41 -20.00 -2.40 17.40
N LEU A 42 -19.81 -3.12 16.29
CA LEU A 42 -20.89 -3.81 15.55
C LEU A 42 -20.94 -5.31 15.81
N TYR A 43 -19.78 -5.91 16.05
CA TYR A 43 -19.67 -7.31 16.42
C TYR A 43 -18.41 -7.50 17.27
N LYS A 44 -18.41 -8.45 18.20
CA LYS A 44 -17.21 -8.83 18.95
C LYS A 44 -17.29 -10.27 19.41
N ASP A 45 -16.13 -10.92 19.48
CA ASP A 45 -15.94 -12.21 20.12
C ASP A 45 -14.95 -12.08 21.30
N THR A 46 -14.28 -13.17 21.67
CA THR A 46 -13.27 -13.20 22.73
C THR A 46 -11.99 -12.43 22.37
N PHE A 47 -11.62 -12.33 21.09
CA PHE A 47 -10.30 -11.89 20.62
C PHE A 47 -10.34 -10.63 19.75
N PHE A 48 -11.44 -10.38 19.04
CA PHE A 48 -11.58 -9.32 18.05
C PHE A 48 -12.94 -8.63 18.16
N LYS A 49 -13.00 -7.43 17.60
CA LYS A 49 -14.23 -6.67 17.40
C LYS A 49 -14.21 -6.00 16.03
N LEU A 50 -15.37 -5.91 15.41
CA LEU A 50 -15.64 -5.04 14.28
C LEU A 50 -16.09 -3.69 14.84
N VAL A 51 -15.40 -2.63 14.42
CA VAL A 51 -15.69 -1.24 14.81
C VAL A 51 -16.12 -0.47 13.57
N TYR A 52 -17.21 0.28 13.73
CA TYR A 52 -17.69 1.29 12.80
C TYR A 52 -17.35 2.68 13.34
N ASN A 53 -16.71 3.50 12.52
CA ASN A 53 -16.45 4.90 12.82
C ASN A 53 -17.54 5.76 12.18
N VAL A 54 -18.32 6.45 13.02
CA VAL A 54 -19.47 7.26 12.57
C VAL A 54 -19.06 8.58 11.89
N ASN A 55 -17.81 9.00 11.99
CA ASN A 55 -17.36 10.27 11.39
C ASN A 55 -16.98 10.12 9.92
N ASP A 56 -16.49 8.93 9.53
CA ASP A 56 -15.96 8.65 8.19
C ASP A 56 -16.57 7.39 7.56
N ASP A 57 -17.62 6.84 8.19
CA ASP A 57 -18.35 5.64 7.77
C ASP A 57 -17.46 4.41 7.49
N SER A 58 -16.32 4.31 8.18
CA SER A 58 -15.36 3.23 7.98
C SER A 58 -15.55 2.04 8.92
N LEU A 59 -15.20 0.85 8.42
CA LEU A 59 -15.22 -0.41 9.16
C LEU A 59 -13.79 -0.91 9.41
N THR A 60 -13.50 -1.37 10.62
CA THR A 60 -12.17 -1.92 10.96
C THR A 60 -12.28 -3.06 11.97
N ILE A 61 -11.48 -4.10 11.77
CA ILE A 61 -11.32 -5.18 12.73
C ILE A 61 -10.18 -4.84 13.70
N ILE A 62 -10.47 -4.85 15.00
CA ILE A 62 -9.52 -4.52 16.05
C ILE A 62 -9.42 -5.68 17.04
N SER A 63 -8.21 -6.03 17.45
CA SER A 63 -7.99 -6.99 18.55
C SER A 63 -8.46 -6.42 19.89
N LEU A 64 -9.04 -7.28 20.74
CA LEU A 64 -9.48 -6.94 22.08
C LEU A 64 -8.36 -7.14 23.10
N GLY A 65 -8.03 -6.06 23.83
CA GLY A 65 -6.98 -6.07 24.84
C GLY A 65 -5.57 -6.09 24.25
N ASN A 66 -4.57 -6.36 25.10
CA ASN A 66 -3.15 -6.32 24.72
C ASN A 66 -2.68 -7.61 24.02
N ILE A 67 -3.41 -8.16 23.05
CA ILE A 67 -3.02 -9.41 22.37
C ILE A 67 -1.59 -9.24 21.80
N VAL A 68 -0.65 -10.00 22.34
CA VAL A 68 0.70 -10.13 21.79
C VAL A 68 0.57 -11.09 20.63
N TYR A 69 0.60 -10.49 19.44
CA TYR A 69 0.47 -11.18 18.16
C TYR A 69 1.63 -12.16 17.89
N SER A 70 2.83 -11.86 18.39
CA SER A 70 4.02 -12.70 18.17
C SER A 70 5.01 -12.59 19.33
N THR A 71 5.68 -13.70 19.64
CA THR A 71 6.86 -13.70 20.53
C THR A 71 8.10 -13.14 19.85
N ILE A 72 8.10 -12.99 18.52
CA ILE A 72 9.20 -12.37 17.78
C ILE A 72 9.09 -10.84 17.93
N PRO A 73 10.08 -10.17 18.55
CA PRO A 73 10.08 -8.72 18.68
C PRO A 73 10.06 -8.03 17.31
N TYR A 74 9.30 -6.93 17.21
CA TYR A 74 9.19 -6.10 15.99
C TYR A 74 8.70 -6.86 14.75
N ASP A 75 7.92 -7.93 14.92
CA ASP A 75 7.23 -8.57 13.79
C ASP A 75 6.05 -7.70 13.33
N THR A 76 6.31 -6.81 12.37
CA THR A 76 5.36 -5.85 11.80
C THR A 76 4.48 -6.45 10.71
N THR A 77 4.65 -7.75 10.41
CA THR A 77 3.94 -8.51 9.36
C THR A 77 2.43 -8.68 9.61
N ARG A 78 1.89 -8.25 10.76
CA ARG A 78 0.53 -8.60 11.20
C ARG A 78 -0.55 -8.37 10.12
N ASN A 79 -0.54 -7.20 9.49
CA ASN A 79 -1.54 -6.86 8.47
C ASN A 79 -1.41 -7.75 7.23
N TYR A 80 -0.18 -8.04 6.81
CA TYR A 80 0.09 -8.95 5.69
C TYR A 80 -0.24 -10.40 6.01
N MET A 81 -0.09 -10.84 7.26
CA MET A 81 -0.56 -12.17 7.66
C MET A 81 -2.07 -12.27 7.62
N GLN A 82 -2.80 -11.21 8.01
CA GLN A 82 -4.25 -11.16 7.89
C GLN A 82 -4.68 -11.18 6.43
N GLN A 83 -4.03 -10.39 5.57
CA GLN A 83 -4.26 -10.41 4.12
C GLN A 83 -3.97 -11.78 3.51
N SER A 84 -2.83 -12.38 3.85
CA SER A 84 -2.44 -13.72 3.42
C SER A 84 -3.46 -14.78 3.87
N ALA A 85 -3.99 -14.67 5.08
CA ALA A 85 -5.03 -15.58 5.57
C ALA A 85 -6.31 -15.48 4.73
N ILE A 86 -6.71 -14.27 4.34
CA ILE A 86 -7.86 -14.08 3.45
C ILE A 86 -7.59 -14.60 2.04
N GLN A 87 -6.41 -14.32 1.48
CA GLN A 87 -6.00 -14.88 0.18
C GLN A 87 -6.00 -16.41 0.19
N TYR A 88 -5.53 -17.03 1.27
CA TYR A 88 -5.54 -18.47 1.43
C TYR A 88 -6.95 -19.03 1.53
N LEU A 89 -7.86 -18.40 2.30
CA LEU A 89 -9.27 -18.81 2.36
C LEU A 89 -9.92 -18.76 0.97
N LEU A 90 -9.63 -17.72 0.18
CA LEU A 90 -10.20 -17.56 -1.16
C LEU A 90 -9.59 -18.52 -2.18
N ASN A 91 -8.28 -18.72 -2.16
CA ASN A 91 -7.56 -19.52 -3.15
C ASN A 91 -6.21 -20.04 -2.61
N PRO A 92 -6.19 -21.19 -1.92
CA PRO A 92 -4.96 -21.80 -1.39
C PRO A 92 -3.90 -22.06 -2.46
N GLU A 93 -4.32 -22.50 -3.66
CA GLU A 93 -3.41 -22.83 -4.76
C GLU A 93 -2.68 -21.60 -5.30
N LYS A 94 -3.34 -20.43 -5.35
CA LYS A 94 -2.66 -19.17 -5.70
C LYS A 94 -1.60 -18.78 -4.67
N VAL A 95 -1.88 -18.96 -3.38
CA VAL A 95 -0.89 -18.73 -2.32
C VAL A 95 0.28 -19.71 -2.46
N HIS A 96 -0.01 -20.98 -2.72
CA HIS A 96 1.00 -22.00 -2.95
C HIS A 96 1.91 -21.68 -4.14
N GLN A 97 1.32 -21.25 -5.26
CA GLN A 97 2.03 -20.85 -6.47
C GLN A 97 2.90 -19.61 -6.22
N HIS A 98 2.39 -18.63 -5.49
CA HIS A 98 3.13 -17.42 -5.13
C HIS A 98 4.40 -17.75 -4.33
N ILE A 99 4.31 -18.61 -3.31
CA ILE A 99 5.49 -19.07 -2.54
C ILE A 99 6.49 -19.80 -3.45
N ARG A 100 6.01 -20.56 -4.45
CA ARG A 100 6.90 -21.25 -5.40
C ARG A 100 7.64 -20.29 -6.33
N GLN A 101 7.03 -19.18 -6.73
CA GLN A 101 7.69 -18.13 -7.53
C GLN A 101 8.88 -17.54 -6.75
N GLU A 102 8.68 -17.35 -5.44
CA GLU A 102 9.66 -16.82 -4.49
C GLU A 102 10.72 -17.83 -4.01
N LYS A 103 10.79 -19.03 -4.61
CA LYS A 103 11.68 -20.11 -4.15
C LYS A 103 13.14 -19.67 -4.02
N SER A 104 13.69 -18.95 -5.00
CA SER A 104 15.10 -18.52 -5.00
C SER A 104 15.43 -17.68 -3.76
N ASN A 105 14.58 -16.67 -3.46
CA ASN A 105 14.69 -15.82 -2.28
C ASN A 105 14.57 -16.62 -0.99
N LEU A 106 13.57 -17.50 -0.90
CA LEU A 106 13.35 -18.33 0.28
C LEU A 106 14.55 -19.23 0.59
N LEU A 107 15.16 -19.87 -0.43
CA LEU A 107 16.35 -20.71 -0.22
C LEU A 107 17.53 -19.91 0.36
N ASN A 108 17.71 -18.66 -0.08
CA ASN A 108 18.71 -17.77 0.51
C ASN A 108 18.37 -17.46 1.98
N TYR A 109 17.12 -17.11 2.29
CA TYR A 109 16.69 -16.82 3.67
C TYR A 109 16.82 -18.04 4.58
N PHE A 110 16.49 -19.23 4.11
CA PHE A 110 16.70 -20.47 4.85
C PHE A 110 18.17 -20.73 5.14
N ALA A 111 19.06 -20.52 4.16
CA ALA A 111 20.50 -20.64 4.37
C ALA A 111 20.99 -19.66 5.44
N PHE A 112 20.60 -18.38 5.35
CA PHE A 112 20.94 -17.37 6.35
C PHE A 112 20.39 -17.71 7.74
N ALA A 113 19.15 -18.19 7.81
CA ALA A 113 18.50 -18.57 9.06
C ALA A 113 19.22 -19.74 9.73
N LEU A 114 19.53 -20.79 8.96
CA LEU A 114 20.23 -21.97 9.48
C LEU A 114 21.66 -21.64 9.91
N ASN A 115 22.39 -20.85 9.13
CA ASN A 115 23.76 -20.39 9.48
C ASN A 115 23.78 -19.54 10.74
N LYS A 116 22.67 -18.86 11.05
CA LYS A 116 22.57 -18.03 12.25
C LYS A 116 22.23 -18.83 13.50
N ILE A 117 21.44 -19.90 13.35
CA ILE A 117 20.99 -20.75 14.47
C ILE A 117 21.98 -21.85 14.77
N ASN A 118 22.58 -22.42 13.74
CA ASN A 118 23.54 -23.50 13.85
C ASN A 118 24.92 -22.90 13.53
N SER A 119 25.95 -23.23 14.31
CA SER A 119 27.35 -22.82 14.03
C SER A 119 27.95 -23.54 12.81
N GLN A 120 27.13 -23.94 11.84
CA GLN A 120 27.49 -24.65 10.62
C GLN A 120 27.14 -23.81 9.39
N VAL A 121 27.92 -23.96 8.31
CA VAL A 121 27.70 -23.25 7.05
C VAL A 121 26.86 -24.12 6.11
N TYR A 122 25.66 -23.65 5.81
CA TYR A 122 24.72 -24.18 4.84
C TYR A 122 24.68 -23.26 3.61
N GLY A 123 24.82 -23.87 2.43
CA GLY A 123 24.54 -23.22 1.16
C GLY A 123 23.07 -23.36 0.76
N LYS A 124 22.60 -22.52 -0.18
CA LYS A 124 21.21 -22.50 -0.67
C LYS A 124 20.71 -23.83 -1.25
N ASN A 125 21.63 -24.69 -1.72
CA ASN A 125 21.31 -26.01 -2.28
C ASN A 125 21.46 -27.15 -1.28
N SER A 126 21.76 -26.87 0.00
CA SER A 126 21.94 -27.92 1.01
C SER A 126 20.65 -28.67 1.28
N VAL A 127 20.78 -29.93 1.73
CA VAL A 127 19.64 -30.79 2.08
C VAL A 127 18.77 -30.13 3.15
N ALA A 128 19.38 -29.52 4.18
CA ALA A 128 18.66 -28.85 5.26
C ALA A 128 17.85 -27.63 4.78
N VAL A 129 18.39 -26.86 3.84
CA VAL A 129 17.69 -25.72 3.23
C VAL A 129 16.49 -26.20 2.40
N ASN A 130 16.69 -27.21 1.55
CA ASN A 130 15.61 -27.79 0.75
C ASN A 130 14.51 -28.42 1.62
N GLN A 131 14.88 -29.12 2.70
CA GLN A 131 13.92 -29.65 3.67
C GLN A 131 13.11 -28.53 4.34
N SER A 132 13.76 -27.43 4.72
CA SER A 132 13.09 -26.28 5.33
C SER A 132 12.09 -25.63 4.36
N TYR A 133 12.43 -25.55 3.07
CA TYR A 133 11.51 -25.10 2.02
C TYR A 133 10.29 -26.03 1.86
N GLN A 134 10.49 -27.35 1.82
CA GLN A 134 9.38 -28.30 1.72
C GLN A 134 8.46 -28.28 2.94
N GLN A 135 9.00 -27.97 4.13
CA GLN A 135 8.21 -27.86 5.36
C GLN A 135 7.15 -26.75 5.30
N ILE A 136 7.30 -25.74 4.43
CA ILE A 136 6.29 -24.69 4.24
C ILE A 136 4.93 -25.32 3.90
N PHE A 137 4.92 -26.27 2.96
CA PHE A 137 3.71 -26.83 2.36
C PHE A 137 3.08 -27.95 3.18
N ASN A 138 3.75 -28.37 4.26
CA ASN A 138 3.22 -29.37 5.19
C ASN A 138 2.37 -28.73 6.30
N ASP A 139 2.31 -27.41 6.37
CA ASP A 139 1.55 -26.70 7.40
C ASP A 139 0.85 -25.45 6.83
N PRO A 140 -0.47 -25.49 6.57
CA PRO A 140 -1.21 -24.35 6.01
C PRO A 140 -1.08 -23.06 6.81
N LEU A 141 -1.02 -23.14 8.16
CA LEU A 141 -0.86 -21.94 8.97
C LEU A 141 0.55 -21.37 8.83
N PHE A 142 1.54 -22.23 8.65
CA PHE A 142 2.90 -21.81 8.36
C PHE A 142 3.04 -21.29 6.92
N GLU A 143 2.36 -21.88 5.94
CA GLU A 143 2.26 -21.42 4.56
C GLU A 143 1.69 -19.99 4.50
N ILE A 144 0.57 -19.75 5.19
CA ILE A 144 -0.02 -18.40 5.34
C ILE A 144 1.00 -17.41 5.93
N GLN A 145 1.79 -17.84 6.92
CA GLN A 145 2.81 -16.98 7.54
C GLN A 145 3.96 -16.66 6.58
N ILE A 146 4.41 -17.63 5.79
CA ILE A 146 5.46 -17.40 4.80
C ILE A 146 4.95 -16.45 3.73
N ASN A 147 3.74 -16.69 3.20
CA ASN A 147 3.13 -15.80 2.23
C ASN A 147 2.96 -14.36 2.77
N GLY A 148 2.49 -14.17 4.00
CA GLY A 148 2.36 -12.82 4.56
C GLY A 148 3.70 -12.10 4.77
N ARG A 149 4.79 -12.84 5.02
CA ARG A 149 6.15 -12.26 5.02
C ARG A 149 6.60 -11.89 3.62
N LEU A 150 6.31 -12.72 2.62
CA LEU A 150 6.61 -12.41 1.23
C LEU A 150 5.84 -11.18 0.75
N LEU A 151 4.54 -11.06 1.07
CA LEU A 151 3.76 -9.85 0.76
C LEU A 151 4.38 -8.59 1.40
N GLN A 152 4.83 -8.67 2.65
CA GLN A 152 5.57 -7.56 3.25
C GLN A 152 6.89 -7.30 2.53
N HIS A 153 7.57 -8.36 2.12
CA HIS A 153 8.85 -8.32 1.45
C HIS A 153 8.77 -7.68 0.07
N GLU A 154 7.76 -8.00 -0.72
CA GLU A 154 7.43 -7.33 -1.97
C GLU A 154 7.14 -5.84 -1.73
N GLU A 155 6.54 -5.49 -0.61
CA GLU A 155 6.13 -4.11 -0.35
C GLU A 155 7.25 -3.23 0.25
N THR A 156 8.22 -3.82 0.95
CA THR A 156 9.24 -3.09 1.71
C THR A 156 10.68 -3.48 1.38
N GLY A 157 10.86 -4.40 0.43
CA GLY A 157 12.15 -4.97 0.06
C GLY A 157 12.85 -5.71 1.21
N ALA A 158 14.17 -5.85 1.08
CA ALA A 158 15.04 -6.59 2.00
C ALA A 158 15.02 -6.12 3.47
N ILE A 159 14.43 -4.94 3.74
CA ILE A 159 14.31 -4.37 5.09
C ILE A 159 13.44 -5.28 5.98
N SER A 160 12.39 -5.90 5.43
CA SER A 160 11.50 -6.79 6.19
C SER A 160 12.05 -8.21 6.38
N ALA A 161 13.00 -8.64 5.54
CA ALA A 161 13.72 -9.91 5.70
C ALA A 161 14.82 -9.88 6.77
N ASN A 162 14.96 -8.76 7.51
CA ASN A 162 16.03 -8.57 8.49
C ASN A 162 16.06 -9.58 9.64
N ILE A 163 15.09 -10.49 9.76
CA ILE A 163 15.11 -11.62 10.70
C ILE A 163 14.83 -12.93 9.92
N PRO A 164 15.84 -13.52 9.25
CA PRO A 164 15.66 -14.72 8.42
C PRO A 164 15.13 -15.92 9.19
N ALA A 165 15.41 -15.99 10.49
CA ALA A 165 14.89 -17.04 11.38
C ALA A 165 13.36 -17.16 11.39
N LYS A 166 12.66 -16.06 11.06
CA LYS A 166 11.21 -16.07 10.88
C LYS A 166 10.76 -16.98 9.75
N PHE A 167 11.62 -17.40 8.83
CA PHE A 167 11.25 -18.33 7.78
C PHE A 167 11.33 -19.79 8.24
N LEU A 168 11.85 -20.12 9.41
CA LEU A 168 11.98 -21.52 9.87
C LEU A 168 10.76 -21.99 10.66
N ILE A 169 10.23 -23.17 10.33
CA ILE A 169 9.04 -23.72 10.99
C ILE A 169 9.21 -23.88 12.51
N LYS A 170 10.41 -24.27 12.96
CA LYS A 170 10.74 -24.45 14.38
C LYS A 170 10.57 -23.16 15.19
N ILE A 171 10.93 -22.02 14.60
CA ILE A 171 10.79 -20.71 15.23
C ILE A 171 9.33 -20.24 15.18
N ASN A 172 8.62 -20.53 14.08
CA ASN A 172 7.22 -20.13 13.95
C ASN A 172 6.29 -20.87 14.89
N ARG A 173 6.51 -22.17 15.11
CA ARG A 173 5.69 -22.97 16.02
C ARG A 173 5.68 -22.44 17.45
N SER A 174 6.73 -21.73 17.87
CA SER A 174 6.81 -21.12 19.21
C SER A 174 6.45 -19.62 19.22
N SER A 175 6.00 -19.07 18.08
CA SER A 175 5.73 -17.64 17.92
C SER A 175 4.36 -17.19 18.44
N GLY A 176 3.37 -18.09 18.49
CA GLY A 176 1.96 -17.76 18.78
C GLY A 176 1.18 -17.19 17.59
N ILE A 177 1.81 -17.05 16.42
CA ILE A 177 1.17 -16.47 15.22
C ILE A 177 0.12 -17.43 14.65
N SER A 178 0.36 -18.74 14.68
CA SER A 178 -0.58 -19.75 14.18
C SER A 178 -1.93 -19.69 14.92
N GLU A 179 -1.89 -19.59 16.25
CA GLU A 179 -3.08 -19.46 17.09
C GLU A 179 -3.80 -18.13 16.83
N TYR A 180 -3.05 -17.04 16.67
CA TYR A 180 -3.62 -15.75 16.28
C TYR A 180 -4.35 -15.84 14.94
N LEU A 181 -3.71 -16.44 13.92
CA LEU A 181 -4.28 -16.59 12.59
C LEU A 181 -5.56 -17.42 12.60
N LYS A 182 -5.55 -18.53 13.35
CA LYS A 182 -6.75 -19.36 13.53
C LYS A 182 -7.90 -18.58 14.16
N ALA A 183 -7.63 -17.84 15.24
CA ALA A 183 -8.64 -17.00 15.88
C ALA A 183 -9.15 -15.89 14.95
N TYR A 184 -8.25 -15.27 14.17
CA TYR A 184 -8.61 -14.22 13.22
C TYR A 184 -9.49 -14.75 12.07
N MET A 185 -9.11 -15.87 11.45
CA MET A 185 -9.90 -16.48 10.37
C MET A 185 -11.28 -16.92 10.87
N GLN A 186 -11.35 -17.54 12.05
CA GLN A 186 -12.64 -17.89 12.67
C GLN A 186 -13.52 -16.68 12.91
N PHE A 187 -12.94 -15.58 13.41
CA PHE A 187 -13.67 -14.34 13.60
C PHE A 187 -14.20 -13.78 12.28
N VAL A 188 -13.37 -13.73 11.23
CA VAL A 188 -13.79 -13.20 9.92
C VAL A 188 -14.88 -14.07 9.29
N ILE A 189 -14.75 -15.40 9.32
CA ILE A 189 -15.77 -16.32 8.78
C ILE A 189 -17.11 -16.13 9.50
N GLN A 190 -17.09 -16.01 10.83
CA GLN A 190 -18.30 -15.69 11.58
C GLN A 190 -18.87 -14.33 11.18
N LEU A 191 -17.99 -13.33 11.04
CA LEU A 191 -18.38 -11.96 10.77
C LEU A 191 -19.10 -11.83 9.42
N ILE A 192 -18.56 -12.41 8.35
CA ILE A 192 -19.19 -12.38 7.02
C ILE A 192 -20.56 -13.08 7.03
N HIS A 193 -20.73 -14.17 7.80
CA HIS A 193 -22.04 -14.84 7.87
C HIS A 193 -23.10 -14.05 8.66
N ILE A 194 -22.67 -13.17 9.56
CA ILE A 194 -23.55 -12.39 10.43
C ILE A 194 -23.91 -11.04 9.80
N LEU A 195 -22.96 -10.43 9.07
CA LEU A 195 -23.07 -9.08 8.56
C LEU A 195 -22.77 -9.05 7.05
N PRO A 196 -23.51 -8.27 6.24
CA PRO A 196 -23.23 -8.08 4.83
C PRO A 196 -21.98 -7.19 4.65
N ILE A 197 -20.82 -7.78 4.89
CA ILE A 197 -19.51 -7.14 4.75
C ILE A 197 -18.60 -8.01 3.89
N ALA A 198 -17.56 -7.38 3.34
CA ALA A 198 -16.46 -8.09 2.70
C ALA A 198 -15.13 -7.60 3.25
N THR A 199 -14.11 -8.46 3.30
CA THR A 199 -12.77 -8.06 3.73
C THR A 199 -11.67 -8.74 2.92
N ASN A 200 -10.58 -8.04 2.67
CA ASN A 200 -9.35 -8.59 2.10
C ASN A 200 -8.23 -8.74 3.15
N GLY A 201 -8.56 -8.63 4.43
CA GLY A 201 -7.63 -8.69 5.55
C GLY A 201 -6.99 -7.35 5.93
N ARG A 202 -6.92 -6.39 4.99
CA ARG A 202 -6.44 -5.01 5.22
C ARG A 202 -7.58 -4.03 5.46
N ALA A 203 -8.64 -4.15 4.67
CA ALA A 203 -9.82 -3.32 4.72
C ALA A 203 -11.08 -4.16 4.94
N VAL A 204 -12.10 -3.52 5.52
CA VAL A 204 -13.45 -4.07 5.61
C VAL A 204 -14.38 -3.09 4.94
N ILE A 205 -15.24 -3.60 4.05
CA ILE A 205 -16.24 -2.80 3.35
C ILE A 205 -17.64 -3.35 3.66
N ALA A 206 -18.61 -2.45 3.74
CA ALA A 206 -20.02 -2.84 3.76
C ALA A 206 -20.43 -3.27 2.35
N MET A 207 -21.21 -4.35 2.24
CA MET A 207 -21.79 -4.78 0.97
C MET A 207 -23.11 -4.03 0.76
N LEU A 208 -23.19 -3.25 -0.31
CA LEU A 208 -24.44 -2.60 -0.72
C LEU A 208 -25.45 -3.68 -1.14
N PRO A 209 -26.74 -3.53 -0.81
CA PRO A 209 -27.74 -4.40 -1.39
C PRO A 209 -27.78 -4.11 -2.89
N ALA A 210 -27.91 -5.15 -3.68
CA ALA A 210 -28.41 -5.03 -5.04
C ALA A 210 -29.64 -4.12 -5.02
N MET A 211 -29.63 -3.00 -5.76
CA MET A 211 -30.87 -2.30 -6.06
C MET A 211 -31.82 -3.33 -6.69
N GLU A 212 -33.12 -3.25 -6.39
CA GLU A 212 -34.14 -4.29 -6.64
C GLU A 212 -34.22 -4.83 -8.09
N ASN A 213 -33.47 -4.27 -9.05
CA ASN A 213 -33.36 -4.74 -10.44
C ASN A 213 -31.96 -5.23 -10.87
N GLN A 214 -30.99 -5.43 -9.97
CA GLN A 214 -29.65 -5.94 -10.31
C GLN A 214 -29.30 -7.18 -9.50
N THR A 215 -29.38 -8.37 -10.08
CA THR A 215 -29.10 -9.68 -9.45
C THR A 215 -27.63 -9.94 -9.06
N ARG A 216 -26.77 -8.92 -8.94
CA ARG A 216 -25.35 -9.10 -8.62
C ARG A 216 -24.88 -8.14 -7.54
N VAL A 217 -24.69 -8.66 -6.33
CA VAL A 217 -23.81 -8.03 -5.34
C VAL A 217 -22.39 -8.11 -5.91
N ILE A 218 -21.77 -6.95 -6.20
CA ILE A 218 -20.40 -6.88 -6.70
C ILE A 218 -19.47 -7.13 -5.50
N ASN A 219 -18.93 -8.35 -5.38
CA ASN A 219 -17.82 -8.62 -4.47
C ASN A 219 -16.53 -8.20 -5.19
N PRO A 220 -15.74 -7.24 -4.67
CA PRO A 220 -14.47 -6.89 -5.30
C PRO A 220 -13.55 -8.11 -5.30
N ASP A 221 -12.77 -8.26 -6.37
CA ASP A 221 -11.78 -9.33 -6.46
C ASP A 221 -10.82 -9.28 -5.26
N GLY A 222 -10.54 -10.45 -4.68
CA GLY A 222 -9.67 -10.58 -3.50
C GLY A 222 -10.35 -10.29 -2.15
N TYR A 223 -11.67 -10.06 -2.12
CA TYR A 223 -12.42 -9.91 -0.87
C TYR A 223 -13.20 -11.18 -0.51
N LEU A 224 -13.08 -11.59 0.75
CA LEU A 224 -13.88 -12.64 1.36
C LEU A 224 -15.22 -12.09 1.83
N SER A 225 -16.31 -12.72 1.38
CA SER A 225 -17.69 -12.39 1.72
C SER A 225 -18.54 -13.66 1.85
N THR A 226 -19.83 -13.50 2.16
CA THR A 226 -20.80 -14.61 2.18
C THR A 226 -20.91 -15.38 0.86
N HIS A 227 -20.51 -14.77 -0.25
CA HIS A 227 -20.57 -15.37 -1.58
C HIS A 227 -19.27 -16.08 -1.99
N SER A 228 -18.23 -15.98 -1.18
CA SER A 228 -16.95 -16.65 -1.43
C SER A 228 -17.04 -18.15 -1.13
N ASN A 229 -16.47 -18.98 -2.00
CA ASN A 229 -16.29 -20.41 -1.73
C ASN A 229 -14.89 -20.67 -1.18
N PHE A 230 -14.81 -21.04 0.10
CA PHE A 230 -13.56 -21.33 0.80
C PHE A 230 -13.46 -22.79 1.29
N HIS A 231 -14.28 -23.70 0.75
CA HIS A 231 -14.35 -25.10 1.19
C HIS A 231 -13.01 -25.85 1.06
N THR A 232 -12.26 -25.59 -0.02
CA THR A 232 -10.92 -26.16 -0.22
C THR A 232 -9.98 -25.77 0.92
N ALA A 233 -10.00 -24.49 1.32
CA ALA A 233 -9.16 -23.99 2.41
C ALA A 233 -9.56 -24.62 3.76
N GLU A 234 -10.86 -24.74 4.04
CA GLU A 234 -11.35 -25.40 5.27
C GLU A 234 -10.86 -26.84 5.37
N LYS A 235 -10.92 -27.59 4.26
CA LYS A 235 -10.46 -28.98 4.21
C LYS A 235 -8.96 -29.08 4.48
N LEU A 236 -8.15 -28.23 3.86
CA LEU A 236 -6.70 -28.20 4.08
C LEU A 236 -6.35 -27.86 5.53
N LEU A 237 -7.03 -26.86 6.11
CA LEU A 237 -6.87 -26.49 7.51
C LEU A 237 -7.25 -27.63 8.46
N ALA A 238 -8.37 -28.33 8.19
CA ALA A 238 -8.87 -29.43 9.02
C ALA A 238 -8.00 -30.70 8.93
N MET A 239 -7.48 -31.03 7.75
CA MET A 239 -6.55 -32.17 7.57
C MET A 239 -5.29 -32.03 8.42
N ASN A 240 -4.84 -30.79 8.62
CA ASN A 240 -3.63 -30.53 9.38
C ASN A 240 -3.81 -30.61 10.90
N GLU A 241 -5.03 -30.41 11.40
CA GLU A 241 -5.36 -30.66 12.80
C GLU A 241 -5.22 -32.16 13.14
N ASN A 242 -5.63 -33.05 12.22
CA ASN A 242 -5.58 -34.50 12.42
C ASN A 242 -4.17 -35.11 12.31
N ASN A 243 -3.26 -34.49 11.54
CA ASN A 243 -1.87 -34.95 11.41
C ASN A 243 -0.93 -34.35 12.48
N SER A 244 -1.43 -33.41 13.26
CA SER A 244 -0.67 -32.85 14.36
C SER A 244 -0.84 -33.78 15.58
N ASN A 245 0.22 -34.51 15.96
CA ASN A 245 0.40 -35.07 17.31
C ASN A 245 0.53 -33.95 18.38
N LEU A 246 -0.06 -32.79 18.13
CA LEU A 246 -0.12 -31.62 18.99
C LEU A 246 -1.55 -31.53 19.48
N ASP A 247 -1.81 -32.22 20.59
CA ASP A 247 -2.98 -31.99 21.43
C ASP A 247 -2.87 -30.58 22.06
N ILE A 248 -2.99 -29.53 21.24
CA ILE A 248 -3.15 -28.16 21.69
C ILE A 248 -4.64 -27.89 21.69
N LYS A 249 -5.30 -28.26 22.79
CA LYS A 249 -6.64 -27.77 23.10
C LYS A 249 -6.64 -26.24 23.00
N LEU A 250 -7.37 -25.69 22.02
CA LEU A 250 -7.66 -24.27 21.98
C LEU A 250 -8.34 -23.88 23.29
N SER A 251 -7.60 -23.15 24.12
CA SER A 251 -8.14 -22.54 25.33
C SER A 251 -9.13 -21.47 24.91
N ASN A 252 -10.37 -21.52 25.41
CA ASN A 252 -11.39 -20.48 25.26
C ASN A 252 -11.03 -19.13 25.94
N LYS A 253 -9.76 -18.88 26.26
CA LYS A 253 -9.27 -17.66 26.89
C LYS A 253 -8.42 -16.85 25.91
N PRO A 254 -8.45 -15.50 25.99
CA PRO A 254 -7.54 -14.63 25.24
C PRO A 254 -6.12 -15.16 25.29
N ILE A 255 -5.41 -15.24 24.15
CA ILE A 255 -4.11 -15.92 24.01
C ILE A 255 -3.15 -15.54 25.14
N LEU A 256 -3.21 -14.31 25.67
CA LEU A 256 -2.39 -13.82 26.78
C LEU A 256 -2.94 -13.92 28.21
N LYS A 257 -4.23 -14.17 28.38
CA LYS A 257 -4.80 -14.48 29.71
C LYS A 257 -4.93 -15.98 29.94
N SER A 258 -4.61 -16.80 28.93
CA SER A 258 -4.39 -18.23 29.07
C SER A 258 -2.96 -18.51 29.54
N GLU A 259 -2.70 -19.71 30.05
CA GLU A 259 -1.34 -20.15 30.38
C GLU A 259 -0.40 -20.07 29.18
N VAL A 260 -0.93 -20.30 27.98
CA VAL A 260 -0.19 -20.24 26.71
C VAL A 260 0.46 -18.88 26.52
N GLY A 261 -0.25 -17.77 26.68
CA GLY A 261 0.36 -16.47 26.43
C GLY A 261 1.21 -15.90 27.56
N LYS A 262 1.05 -16.38 28.80
CA LYS A 262 2.07 -16.16 29.83
C LYS A 262 3.39 -16.81 29.40
N THR A 263 3.33 -18.04 28.91
CA THR A 263 4.48 -18.75 28.33
C THR A 263 5.05 -18.00 27.12
N LEU A 264 4.21 -17.50 26.22
CA LEU A 264 4.66 -16.69 25.06
C LEU A 264 5.37 -15.40 25.49
N ILE A 265 4.83 -14.67 26.47
CA ILE A 265 5.47 -13.47 27.02
C ILE A 265 6.85 -13.80 27.61
N GLN A 266 6.96 -14.93 28.31
CA GLN A 266 8.22 -15.38 28.91
C GLN A 266 9.23 -15.82 27.86
N ASN A 267 8.80 -16.54 26.82
CA ASN A 267 9.62 -16.89 25.66
C ASN A 267 10.12 -15.65 24.91
N ARG A 268 9.26 -14.63 24.76
CA ARG A 268 9.62 -13.35 24.13
C ARG A 268 10.72 -12.61 24.88
N LYS A 269 10.72 -12.64 26.22
CA LYS A 269 11.78 -12.02 27.04
C LYS A 269 13.15 -12.67 26.80
N ASN A 270 13.16 -13.97 26.49
CA ASN A 270 14.37 -14.74 26.26
C ASN A 270 14.71 -14.89 24.77
N TYR A 271 14.04 -14.16 23.89
CA TYR A 271 14.28 -14.25 22.45
C TYR A 271 15.62 -13.63 22.07
N THR A 272 16.53 -14.45 21.53
CA THR A 272 17.79 -13.96 20.96
C THR A 272 17.54 -13.39 19.57
N LYS A 273 17.85 -12.10 19.36
CA LYS A 273 17.68 -11.43 18.07
C LYS A 273 18.59 -12.03 17.01
N GLN A 274 18.00 -12.75 16.05
CA GLN A 274 18.72 -13.35 14.92
C GLN A 274 18.66 -12.44 13.68
N SER A 275 18.81 -11.13 13.89
CA SER A 275 18.70 -10.18 12.80
C SER A 275 19.96 -10.10 11.94
N ILE A 276 19.77 -9.86 10.64
CA ILE A 276 20.82 -9.57 9.66
C ILE A 276 20.58 -8.16 9.12
N SER A 277 21.66 -7.42 8.84
CA SER A 277 21.57 -6.10 8.20
C SER A 277 20.91 -6.22 6.82
N PRO A 278 19.90 -5.40 6.48
CA PRO A 278 19.27 -5.41 5.15
C PRO A 278 20.27 -5.33 3.99
N ASN A 279 21.36 -4.57 4.14
CA ASN A 279 22.40 -4.43 3.10
C ASN A 279 23.11 -5.75 2.78
N LEU A 280 23.12 -6.72 3.70
CA LEU A 280 23.68 -8.06 3.46
C LEU A 280 22.68 -8.99 2.78
N LEU A 281 21.38 -8.69 2.87
CA LEU A 281 20.30 -9.48 2.25
C LEU A 281 19.93 -8.96 0.86
N ALA A 282 19.98 -7.65 0.65
CA ALA A 282 19.58 -7.00 -0.59
C ALA A 282 20.24 -7.58 -1.87
N PRO A 283 21.53 -7.95 -1.89
CA PRO A 283 22.16 -8.53 -3.08
C PRO A 283 21.60 -9.91 -3.48
N TYR A 284 20.91 -10.58 -2.56
CA TYR A 284 20.34 -11.91 -2.76
C TYR A 284 18.83 -11.87 -3.03
N PHE A 285 18.26 -10.66 -3.15
CA PHE A 285 16.87 -10.47 -3.48
C PHE A 285 16.69 -10.44 -5.00
N GLU A 286 15.86 -11.36 -5.48
CA GLU A 286 15.37 -11.39 -6.85
C GLU A 286 13.91 -10.96 -6.83
N ASN A 287 13.54 -9.89 -7.54
CA ASN A 287 12.12 -9.58 -7.68
C ASN A 287 11.47 -10.66 -8.57
N THR A 288 10.58 -11.48 -8.01
CA THR A 288 9.92 -12.57 -8.76
C THR A 288 8.54 -12.19 -9.29
N THR A 289 8.02 -11.02 -8.92
CA THR A 289 6.87 -10.43 -9.60
C THR A 289 7.26 -10.12 -11.04
N THR A 290 6.38 -10.49 -11.98
CA THR A 290 6.58 -10.11 -13.37
C THR A 290 6.63 -8.60 -13.45
N ALA A 291 7.57 -8.01 -14.20
CA ALA A 291 7.53 -6.58 -14.47
C ALA A 291 6.21 -6.15 -15.14
N GLU A 292 5.49 -7.09 -15.76
CA GLU A 292 4.24 -6.87 -16.46
C GLU A 292 3.02 -6.75 -15.55
N ASN A 293 2.15 -5.78 -15.82
CA ASN A 293 0.81 -5.66 -15.26
C ASN A 293 -0.20 -5.13 -16.30
N ASP A 294 -1.49 -5.35 -16.03
CA ASP A 294 -2.63 -4.99 -16.87
C ASP A 294 -3.47 -3.83 -16.32
N ASN A 295 -2.93 -3.07 -15.35
CA ASN A 295 -3.59 -1.88 -14.81
C ASN A 295 -3.97 -0.93 -15.97
N LEU A 296 -5.24 -0.51 -16.04
CA LEU A 296 -5.70 0.37 -17.13
C LEU A 296 -5.14 1.80 -16.99
N LEU A 297 -5.07 2.28 -15.75
CA LEU A 297 -4.47 3.56 -15.37
C LEU A 297 -3.41 3.31 -14.31
N ASN A 298 -2.20 2.98 -14.75
CA ASN A 298 -1.11 2.57 -13.88
C ASN A 298 -0.37 3.77 -13.29
N VAL A 299 -0.18 3.81 -11.97
CA VAL A 299 0.57 4.87 -11.27
C VAL A 299 1.84 4.31 -10.66
N VAL A 300 2.98 4.95 -10.94
CA VAL A 300 4.30 4.63 -10.37
C VAL A 300 5.09 5.91 -10.07
N SER A 301 6.00 5.84 -9.09
CA SER A 301 6.86 6.95 -8.68
C SER A 301 8.09 6.42 -7.94
N ASP A 302 9.15 7.22 -7.80
CA ASP A 302 10.33 6.88 -6.98
C ASP A 302 10.93 5.50 -7.36
N ILE A 303 11.03 5.23 -8.67
CA ILE A 303 11.56 3.96 -9.19
C ILE A 303 13.08 3.88 -8.98
N HIS A 304 13.78 5.01 -9.14
CA HIS A 304 15.25 5.11 -9.03
C HIS A 304 15.96 3.99 -9.79
N SER A 305 15.58 3.77 -11.05
CA SER A 305 16.19 2.68 -11.81
C SER A 305 17.67 2.99 -12.07
N THR A 306 18.53 2.01 -11.77
CA THR A 306 19.98 2.09 -11.85
C THR A 306 20.58 1.23 -12.97
N ASN A 307 19.76 0.47 -13.69
CA ASN A 307 20.19 -0.47 -14.74
C ASN A 307 19.76 -0.05 -16.15
N SER A 308 19.45 1.23 -16.34
CA SER A 308 18.99 1.85 -17.59
C SER A 308 17.71 1.23 -18.18
N LYS A 309 16.94 0.47 -17.40
CA LYS A 309 15.68 -0.15 -17.81
C LYS A 309 14.56 0.19 -16.84
N LEU A 310 13.34 0.32 -17.36
CA LEU A 310 12.17 0.36 -16.48
C LEU A 310 11.93 -1.04 -15.91
N PRO A 311 11.70 -1.17 -14.59
CA PRO A 311 11.33 -2.44 -13.96
C PRO A 311 9.84 -2.76 -14.14
N ILE A 312 9.15 -2.11 -15.06
CA ILE A 312 7.72 -2.27 -15.32
C ILE A 312 7.44 -2.42 -16.82
N ILE A 313 6.43 -3.22 -17.15
CA ILE A 313 5.87 -3.39 -18.48
C ILE A 313 4.35 -3.20 -18.34
N ASN A 314 3.80 -2.15 -18.94
CA ASN A 314 2.37 -1.93 -18.97
C ASN A 314 2.00 -1.30 -20.32
N GLN A 315 1.05 -1.91 -21.03
CA GLN A 315 0.66 -1.48 -22.36
C GLN A 315 -0.44 -0.42 -22.34
N HIS A 316 -1.07 -0.14 -21.19
CA HIS A 316 -2.13 0.84 -21.04
C HIS A 316 -1.56 2.23 -20.75
N PHE A 317 -2.29 3.08 -20.02
CA PHE A 317 -1.90 4.46 -19.74
C PHE A 317 -1.18 4.53 -18.40
N ASN A 318 0.03 5.08 -18.40
CA ASN A 318 0.91 5.15 -17.24
C ASN A 318 1.05 6.59 -16.74
N ILE A 319 1.08 6.76 -15.43
CA ILE A 319 1.36 8.01 -14.73
C ILE A 319 2.68 7.83 -14.01
N LEU A 320 3.73 8.46 -14.54
CA LEU A 320 5.07 8.46 -13.95
C LEU A 320 5.22 9.74 -13.11
N ALA A 321 5.07 9.64 -11.79
CA ALA A 321 5.09 10.79 -10.87
C ALA A 321 6.50 11.08 -10.31
N GLY A 322 7.48 11.19 -11.22
CA GLY A 322 8.87 11.59 -10.92
C GLY A 322 9.75 10.51 -10.28
N ASP A 323 11.05 10.80 -10.32
CA ASP A 323 12.16 10.00 -9.77
C ASP A 323 12.21 8.59 -10.37
N ILE A 324 12.12 8.54 -11.69
CA ILE A 324 12.05 7.29 -12.44
C ILE A 324 13.45 6.71 -12.67
N SER A 325 14.44 7.57 -12.89
CA SER A 325 15.74 7.17 -13.43
C SER A 325 16.90 7.81 -12.67
N ASP A 326 17.87 6.96 -12.32
CA ASP A 326 19.22 7.32 -11.88
C ASP A 326 20.30 6.85 -12.88
N SER A 327 19.88 6.37 -14.05
CA SER A 327 20.76 5.68 -15.02
C SER A 327 20.32 5.82 -16.49
N GLN A 328 19.81 6.98 -16.89
CA GLN A 328 19.41 7.31 -18.26
C GLN A 328 18.41 6.31 -18.88
N VAL A 329 17.40 5.89 -18.11
CA VAL A 329 16.37 4.96 -18.58
C VAL A 329 15.67 5.50 -19.84
N THR A 330 15.43 4.61 -20.80
CA THR A 330 14.72 4.90 -22.05
C THR A 330 13.66 3.81 -22.29
N ASP A 331 12.45 4.21 -22.69
CA ASP A 331 11.38 3.28 -23.08
C ASP A 331 10.53 3.91 -24.20
N LYS A 332 10.52 3.26 -25.37
CA LYS A 332 9.81 3.73 -26.56
C LYS A 332 8.34 3.29 -26.63
N HIS A 333 7.94 2.37 -25.75
CA HIS A 333 6.65 1.71 -25.79
C HIS A 333 5.70 2.22 -24.72
N ILE A 334 6.21 2.54 -23.53
CA ILE A 334 5.39 3.08 -22.44
C ILE A 334 4.72 4.39 -22.86
N ARG A 335 3.43 4.52 -22.54
CA ARG A 335 2.59 5.66 -22.92
C ARG A 335 1.79 6.19 -21.75
N GLY A 336 1.49 7.49 -21.78
CA GLY A 336 0.75 8.18 -20.72
C GLY A 336 1.35 9.54 -20.39
N VAL A 337 1.43 9.89 -19.10
CA VAL A 337 1.92 11.19 -18.60
C VAL A 337 3.11 11.03 -17.65
N TYR A 338 4.04 11.98 -17.73
CA TYR A 338 5.26 12.01 -16.93
C TYR A 338 5.39 13.37 -16.25
N VAL A 339 5.56 13.39 -14.93
CA VAL A 339 5.93 14.59 -14.17
C VAL A 339 7.36 14.45 -13.67
N LEU A 340 8.13 15.53 -13.72
CA LEU A 340 9.54 15.54 -13.35
C LEU A 340 9.70 15.36 -11.84
N GLY A 341 10.61 14.48 -11.45
CA GLY A 341 11.17 14.43 -10.11
C GLY A 341 12.56 15.02 -10.00
N ASN A 342 13.06 15.07 -8.78
CA ASN A 342 14.39 15.56 -8.45
C ASN A 342 15.52 14.78 -9.13
N HIS A 343 15.46 13.46 -9.08
CA HIS A 343 16.47 12.59 -9.65
C HIS A 343 16.46 12.66 -11.17
N ASP A 344 15.27 12.84 -11.79
CA ASP A 344 15.16 13.03 -13.25
C ASP A 344 15.90 14.28 -13.72
N THR A 345 15.90 15.35 -12.92
CA THR A 345 16.65 16.59 -13.23
C THR A 345 18.16 16.38 -13.20
N THR A 346 18.66 15.47 -12.36
CA THR A 346 20.09 15.16 -12.28
C THR A 346 20.52 14.09 -13.27
N ASP A 347 19.67 13.11 -13.52
CA ASP A 347 19.90 12.04 -14.48
C ASP A 347 20.03 12.58 -15.90
N ALA A 348 19.20 13.58 -16.25
CA ALA A 348 19.28 14.32 -17.51
C ALA A 348 20.62 15.07 -17.71
N LEU A 349 21.48 15.21 -16.68
CA LEU A 349 22.77 15.90 -16.77
C LEU A 349 23.98 14.99 -17.06
N THR A 350 23.83 13.66 -17.07
CA THR A 350 24.97 12.71 -17.12
C THR A 350 25.55 12.48 -18.54
N GLN A 351 26.81 12.01 -18.60
CA GLN A 351 27.91 12.30 -19.55
C GLN A 351 27.78 12.01 -21.08
N THR A 352 26.61 11.75 -21.67
CA THR A 352 26.56 11.25 -23.08
C THR A 352 25.61 11.94 -24.06
N THR A 353 24.74 12.84 -23.64
CA THR A 353 23.67 13.31 -24.55
C THR A 353 23.57 14.82 -24.66
N LEU A 354 22.75 15.23 -25.63
CA LEU A 354 22.53 16.57 -26.15
C LEU A 354 22.59 17.69 -25.10
N LEU A 355 22.26 17.47 -23.83
CA LEU A 355 22.46 18.48 -22.79
C LEU A 355 23.91 18.95 -22.69
N ALA A 356 24.99 18.18 -22.83
CA ALA A 356 26.33 18.81 -22.79
C ALA A 356 26.56 19.79 -23.98
N ARG A 357 25.93 19.53 -25.14
CA ARG A 357 26.00 20.38 -26.36
C ARG A 357 24.96 21.52 -26.37
N GLN A 358 23.77 21.31 -25.84
CA GLN A 358 22.68 22.29 -25.67
C GLN A 358 22.82 23.10 -24.38
N ILE A 359 23.45 22.54 -23.34
CA ILE A 359 24.03 23.29 -22.24
C ILE A 359 25.20 24.11 -22.80
N GLY A 360 26.01 23.58 -23.72
CA GLY A 360 26.98 24.37 -24.48
C GLY A 360 26.40 25.63 -25.15
N THR A 361 25.12 25.64 -25.58
CA THR A 361 24.49 26.80 -26.24
C THR A 361 23.42 27.54 -25.41
N ARG A 362 22.73 26.91 -24.46
CA ARG A 362 21.75 27.51 -23.53
C ARG A 362 22.13 27.32 -22.06
N GLY A 363 22.59 26.16 -21.63
CA GLY A 363 22.94 25.89 -20.23
C GLY A 363 24.27 26.47 -19.73
N ALA A 364 25.08 27.07 -20.61
CA ALA A 364 26.18 27.97 -20.26
C ALA A 364 25.65 29.20 -19.51
N SER A 365 24.37 29.55 -19.72
CA SER A 365 23.67 30.53 -18.89
C SER A 365 23.50 30.02 -17.45
N PHE A 366 23.02 28.78 -17.25
CA PHE A 366 22.83 28.18 -15.92
C PHE A 366 24.14 27.93 -15.18
N LEU A 367 25.25 27.60 -15.87
CA LEU A 367 26.56 27.44 -15.21
C LEU A 367 27.03 28.72 -14.50
N ARG A 368 26.48 29.90 -14.85
CA ARG A 368 26.75 31.16 -14.13
C ARG A 368 25.86 31.34 -12.90
N GLU A 369 24.74 30.64 -12.83
CA GLU A 369 23.79 30.72 -11.74
C GLU A 369 24.34 30.06 -10.46
N PRO A 370 24.36 30.78 -9.32
CA PRO A 370 24.85 30.23 -8.06
C PRO A 370 24.11 28.99 -7.58
N TRP A 371 22.81 28.88 -7.88
CA TRP A 371 22.00 27.71 -7.52
C TRP A 371 22.40 26.47 -8.32
N PHE A 372 22.65 26.62 -9.62
CA PHE A 372 22.98 25.51 -10.51
C PHE A 372 24.35 24.90 -10.15
N LYS A 373 25.34 25.74 -9.83
CA LYS A 373 26.67 25.27 -9.37
C LYS A 373 26.57 24.37 -8.13
N LYS A 374 25.72 24.72 -7.17
CA LYS A 374 25.48 23.92 -5.95
C LYS A 374 24.59 22.69 -6.20
N PHE A 375 23.74 22.76 -7.20
CA PHE A 375 22.88 21.65 -7.59
C PHE A 375 23.65 20.53 -8.30
N VAL A 376 24.57 20.87 -9.22
CA VAL A 376 25.33 19.86 -10.00
C VAL A 376 26.48 19.21 -9.22
N ASP A 377 26.94 19.83 -8.13
CA ASP A 377 27.95 19.25 -7.26
C ASP A 377 27.37 18.07 -6.46
N ALA A 378 27.76 16.86 -6.81
CA ALA A 378 27.30 15.63 -6.16
C ALA A 378 27.63 15.59 -4.65
N SER A 379 28.68 16.27 -4.20
CA SER A 379 29.08 16.29 -2.78
C SER A 379 28.23 17.23 -1.92
N THR A 380 27.56 18.21 -2.55
CA THR A 380 26.78 19.24 -1.85
C THR A 380 25.36 19.42 -2.40
N ARG A 381 24.87 18.51 -3.25
CA ARG A 381 23.63 18.61 -4.04
C ARG A 381 22.45 19.18 -3.24
N ARG A 382 21.84 20.24 -3.79
CA ARG A 382 20.74 20.99 -3.15
C ARG A 382 19.52 21.08 -4.08
N TRP A 383 18.69 20.05 -4.15
CA TRP A 383 17.45 20.10 -4.94
C TRP A 383 16.51 21.23 -4.53
N TRP A 384 16.54 21.61 -3.25
CA TRP A 384 15.78 22.74 -2.74
C TRP A 384 16.12 24.10 -3.37
N MET A 385 17.32 24.23 -3.95
CA MET A 385 17.74 25.45 -4.65
C MET A 385 17.24 25.53 -6.08
N LEU A 386 16.57 24.51 -6.59
CA LEU A 386 16.00 24.54 -7.93
C LEU A 386 14.97 25.68 -8.04
N PRO A 387 14.87 26.34 -9.21
CA PRO A 387 13.95 27.46 -9.40
C PRO A 387 12.49 27.01 -9.24
N ILE A 388 11.62 27.92 -8.77
CA ILE A 388 10.16 27.70 -8.81
C ILE A 388 9.66 28.25 -10.15
N GLY A 389 8.70 27.56 -10.76
CA GLY A 389 8.04 28.03 -11.98
C GLY A 389 8.60 27.51 -13.29
N ASP A 390 8.25 28.18 -14.38
CA ASP A 390 8.53 27.75 -15.77
C ASP A 390 9.96 28.05 -16.23
N ASN A 391 10.93 27.66 -15.41
CA ASN A 391 12.33 27.88 -15.70
C ASN A 391 12.79 27.06 -16.93
N ASP A 392 13.64 27.66 -17.77
CA ASP A 392 14.20 27.03 -18.96
C ASP A 392 15.02 25.76 -18.64
N PHE A 393 15.52 25.63 -17.41
CA PHE A 393 16.12 24.40 -16.91
C PHE A 393 15.16 23.22 -17.01
N TYR A 394 13.94 23.35 -16.48
CA TYR A 394 12.94 22.27 -16.53
C TYR A 394 12.47 21.99 -17.95
N LYS A 395 12.42 22.99 -18.83
CA LYS A 395 12.12 22.77 -20.26
C LYS A 395 13.20 21.92 -20.94
N SER A 396 14.46 22.15 -20.57
CA SER A 396 15.59 21.37 -21.10
C SER A 396 15.55 19.93 -20.61
N VAL A 397 15.29 19.71 -19.31
CA VAL A 397 15.08 18.37 -18.74
C VAL A 397 13.88 17.68 -19.39
N SER A 398 12.77 18.38 -19.57
CA SER A 398 11.55 17.84 -20.20
C SER A 398 11.80 17.40 -21.64
N SER A 399 12.61 18.16 -22.39
CA SER A 399 12.97 17.82 -23.77
C SER A 399 13.81 16.54 -23.84
N GLU A 400 14.79 16.38 -22.93
CA GLU A 400 15.59 15.16 -22.83
C GLU A 400 14.74 13.95 -22.42
N LEU A 401 13.82 14.12 -21.46
CA LEU A 401 12.88 13.06 -21.07
C LEU A 401 11.94 12.70 -22.21
N GLN A 402 11.44 13.68 -22.97
CA GLN A 402 10.57 13.43 -24.11
C GLN A 402 11.24 12.59 -25.21
N LEU A 403 12.56 12.75 -25.41
CA LEU A 403 13.34 11.91 -26.32
C LEU A 403 13.47 10.46 -25.82
N ARG A 404 13.61 10.28 -24.51
CA ARG A 404 13.74 8.97 -23.86
C ARG A 404 12.41 8.22 -23.76
N PHE A 405 11.30 8.95 -23.69
CA PHE A 405 9.94 8.43 -23.54
C PHE A 405 8.98 9.02 -24.60
N PRO A 406 9.15 8.68 -25.89
CA PRO A 406 8.47 9.35 -27.00
C PRO A 406 6.93 9.24 -27.02
N LYS A 407 6.35 8.25 -26.32
CA LYS A 407 4.89 8.07 -26.21
C LYS A 407 4.31 8.59 -24.90
N MET A 408 5.14 9.14 -24.03
CA MET A 408 4.71 9.83 -22.82
C MET A 408 4.56 11.32 -23.14
N THR A 409 3.54 11.96 -22.56
CA THR A 409 3.44 13.43 -22.52
C THR A 409 4.12 13.93 -21.26
N ILE A 410 5.22 14.67 -21.40
CA ILE A 410 5.89 15.28 -20.25
C ILE A 410 5.10 16.52 -19.79
N LEU A 411 4.53 16.45 -18.59
CA LEU A 411 3.73 17.53 -17.98
C LEU A 411 4.61 18.38 -17.05
N ASN A 412 5.35 19.31 -17.63
CA ASN A 412 6.06 20.34 -16.88
C ASN A 412 5.19 21.60 -16.77
N ASN A 413 4.49 21.75 -15.64
CA ASN A 413 3.52 22.85 -15.41
C ASN A 413 2.46 22.96 -16.51
N ASN A 414 1.95 21.81 -16.95
CA ASN A 414 1.04 21.70 -18.09
C ASN A 414 -0.04 20.66 -17.81
N SER A 415 -1.04 20.59 -18.68
CA SER A 415 -2.13 19.63 -18.56
C SER A 415 -2.42 18.88 -19.87
N THR A 416 -3.04 17.72 -19.74
CA THR A 416 -3.61 16.96 -20.86
C THR A 416 -4.91 16.29 -20.44
N ILE A 417 -5.74 15.92 -21.41
CA ILE A 417 -6.98 15.18 -21.17
C ILE A 417 -6.84 13.80 -21.80
N HIS A 418 -7.12 12.76 -21.01
CA HIS A 418 -7.19 11.38 -21.47
C HIS A 418 -8.43 10.72 -20.85
N ASP A 419 -9.23 10.04 -21.67
CA ASP A 419 -10.48 9.35 -21.27
C ASP A 419 -11.43 10.21 -20.41
N GLY A 420 -11.53 11.49 -20.77
CA GLY A 420 -12.39 12.47 -20.12
C GLY A 420 -11.90 12.93 -18.73
N VAL A 421 -10.64 12.62 -18.37
CA VAL A 421 -9.99 13.07 -17.14
C VAL A 421 -8.85 14.02 -17.50
N ARG A 422 -8.78 15.16 -16.82
CA ARG A 422 -7.67 16.11 -16.93
C ARG A 422 -6.56 15.72 -15.96
N TYR A 423 -5.35 15.59 -16.49
CA TYR A 423 -4.13 15.37 -15.72
C TYR A 423 -3.30 16.64 -15.75
N ILE A 424 -3.05 17.25 -14.59
CA ILE A 424 -2.24 18.46 -14.43
C ILE A 424 -0.92 18.05 -13.80
N GLY A 425 0.20 18.30 -14.49
CA GLY A 425 1.54 18.12 -13.93
C GLY A 425 2.09 19.42 -13.38
N ILE A 426 2.51 19.43 -12.11
CA ILE A 426 3.13 20.58 -11.44
C ILE A 426 4.56 20.23 -11.03
N THR A 427 5.50 21.04 -11.47
CA THR A 427 6.92 20.97 -11.11
C THR A 427 7.23 22.01 -10.05
N ILE A 428 7.45 21.54 -8.82
CA ILE A 428 7.86 22.36 -7.68
C ILE A 428 9.08 21.71 -7.01
N PRO A 429 10.04 22.51 -6.50
CA PRO A 429 11.21 21.99 -5.81
C PRO A 429 10.81 21.35 -4.47
N ILE A 430 11.66 20.47 -3.98
CA ILE A 430 11.46 19.82 -2.68
C ILE A 430 12.15 20.68 -1.61
N GLU A 431 11.44 21.71 -1.13
CA GLU A 431 11.82 22.46 0.08
C GLU A 431 10.62 23.04 0.82
N PHE A 432 9.86 22.13 1.41
CA PHE A 432 8.54 22.35 2.00
C PHE A 432 8.42 23.59 2.92
N ASN A 433 9.44 23.96 3.71
CA ASN A 433 9.26 25.03 4.69
C ASN A 433 9.88 26.39 4.35
N LYS A 434 10.89 26.48 3.48
CA LYS A 434 11.61 27.75 3.26
C LYS A 434 10.96 28.65 2.21
N ARG A 435 10.32 28.04 1.21
CA ARG A 435 9.79 28.74 0.03
C ARG A 435 8.29 28.55 -0.17
N ILE A 436 7.59 28.08 0.86
CA ILE A 436 6.16 27.73 0.80
C ILE A 436 5.27 28.84 0.22
N ASN A 437 5.52 30.10 0.54
CA ASN A 437 4.73 31.22 0.01
C ASN A 437 4.94 31.41 -1.50
N GLU A 438 6.18 31.27 -1.96
CA GLU A 438 6.54 31.35 -3.38
C GLU A 438 5.95 30.16 -4.16
N GLU A 439 6.04 28.95 -3.59
CA GLU A 439 5.46 27.72 -4.16
C GLU A 439 3.94 27.82 -4.26
N GLN A 440 3.26 28.28 -3.22
CA GLN A 440 1.79 28.40 -3.22
C GLN A 440 1.31 29.50 -4.16
N HIS A 441 2.03 30.61 -4.25
CA HIS A 441 1.71 31.66 -5.22
C HIS A 441 1.81 31.13 -6.66
N PHE A 442 2.90 30.41 -6.96
CA PHE A 442 3.09 29.77 -8.24
C PHE A 442 2.00 28.71 -8.53
N LEU A 443 1.71 27.83 -7.55
CA LEU A 443 0.68 26.81 -7.67
C LEU A 443 -0.68 27.42 -7.95
N LEU A 444 -1.07 28.48 -7.23
CA LEU A 444 -2.32 29.20 -7.45
C LEU A 444 -2.38 29.75 -8.88
N GLN A 445 -1.32 30.43 -9.33
CA GLN A 445 -1.27 30.99 -10.67
C GLN A 445 -1.45 29.89 -11.73
N LYS A 446 -0.72 28.78 -11.60
CA LYS A 446 -0.75 27.70 -12.57
C LYS A 446 -2.04 26.90 -12.56
N LEU A 447 -2.62 26.64 -11.39
CA LEU A 447 -3.91 25.95 -11.36
C LEU A 447 -5.02 26.80 -11.98
N ASN A 448 -5.03 28.12 -11.76
CA ASN A 448 -5.99 29.00 -12.45
C ASN A 448 -5.86 28.93 -13.98
N GLU A 449 -4.62 28.91 -14.49
CA GLU A 449 -4.34 28.77 -15.93
C GLU A 449 -4.80 27.40 -16.46
N LEU A 450 -4.37 26.31 -15.81
CA LEU A 450 -4.51 24.95 -16.32
C LEU A 450 -5.91 24.33 -16.09
N LEU A 451 -6.68 24.86 -15.15
CA LEU A 451 -8.08 24.48 -14.97
C LEU A 451 -8.99 25.10 -16.06
N ASP A 452 -8.51 26.16 -16.72
CA ASP A 452 -9.10 26.76 -17.92
C ASP A 452 -10.61 27.03 -17.80
N TYR A 453 -11.05 27.53 -16.65
CA TYR A 453 -12.46 27.84 -16.33
C TYR A 453 -13.44 26.67 -16.52
N ASN A 454 -12.95 25.43 -16.68
CA ASN A 454 -13.78 24.25 -16.84
C ASN A 454 -13.92 23.53 -15.49
N TYR A 455 -15.04 23.80 -14.83
CA TYR A 455 -15.33 23.33 -13.47
C TYR A 455 -15.73 21.85 -13.39
N THR A 456 -16.12 21.23 -14.51
CA THR A 456 -16.79 19.91 -14.49
C THR A 456 -15.87 18.75 -14.85
N ILE A 457 -14.81 18.98 -15.63
CA ILE A 457 -13.88 17.92 -16.02
C ILE A 457 -13.22 17.33 -14.76
N PRO A 458 -13.36 16.01 -14.51
CA PRO A 458 -12.64 15.34 -13.45
C PRO A 458 -11.14 15.58 -13.60
N THR A 459 -10.52 16.12 -12.56
CA THR A 459 -9.13 16.60 -12.62
C THR A 459 -8.28 15.91 -11.56
N ILE A 460 -7.07 15.52 -11.94
CA ILE A 460 -6.07 14.91 -11.08
C ILE A 460 -4.80 15.75 -11.17
N ILE A 461 -4.29 16.19 -10.03
CA ILE A 461 -3.04 16.95 -9.96
C ILE A 461 -1.91 15.97 -9.62
N ILE A 462 -0.83 16.02 -10.40
CA ILE A 462 0.34 15.17 -10.27
C ILE A 462 1.54 16.07 -10.04
N SER A 463 2.28 15.82 -8.96
CA SER A 463 3.52 16.54 -8.65
C SER A 463 4.47 15.59 -7.96
N HIS A 464 5.76 15.57 -8.31
CA HIS A 464 6.68 14.70 -7.58
C HIS A 464 6.79 15.14 -6.11
N ALA A 465 7.00 16.43 -5.86
CA ALA A 465 6.88 16.98 -4.52
C ALA A 465 5.39 17.04 -4.09
N PRO A 466 5.06 16.55 -2.89
CA PRO A 466 3.73 16.73 -2.31
C PRO A 466 3.35 18.19 -2.18
N LEU A 467 2.07 18.53 -2.37
CA LEU A 467 1.61 19.92 -2.36
C LEU A 467 1.57 20.52 -0.96
N PHE A 468 0.94 19.82 0.00
CA PHE A 468 0.79 20.21 1.40
C PHE A 468 0.62 18.98 2.30
N ASN A 469 0.79 19.13 3.61
CA ASN A 469 0.51 18.08 4.59
C ASN A 469 -0.93 17.58 4.53
N GLU A 470 -1.91 18.46 4.31
CA GLU A 470 -3.32 18.07 4.20
C GLU A 470 -3.58 17.15 2.99
N LEU A 471 -2.71 17.20 1.98
CA LEU A 471 -2.79 16.45 0.74
C LEU A 471 -1.63 15.44 0.59
N SER A 472 -1.05 14.95 1.69
CA SER A 472 0.00 13.93 1.67
C SER A 472 -0.27 12.78 2.62
N LEU A 473 0.25 11.57 2.37
CA LEU A 473 0.15 10.41 3.29
C LEU A 473 0.96 10.58 4.59
N LEU A 474 1.72 11.66 4.78
CA LEU A 474 2.49 11.84 6.01
C LEU A 474 1.60 12.04 7.24
N THR A 475 2.15 11.62 8.37
CA THR A 475 1.60 11.90 9.69
C THR A 475 2.63 12.70 10.49
N SER A 476 2.20 13.41 11.52
CA SER A 476 3.08 14.20 12.40
C SER A 476 4.16 13.41 13.13
N LYS A 477 4.17 12.07 12.98
CA LYS A 477 5.21 11.18 13.53
C LYS A 477 6.35 10.92 12.56
N ASN A 478 6.21 11.28 11.28
CA ASN A 478 7.26 11.08 10.29
C ASN A 478 8.32 12.19 10.43
N VAL A 479 9.59 11.84 10.25
CA VAL A 479 10.73 12.77 10.28
C VAL A 479 10.64 13.82 9.17
N ASP A 480 10.05 13.45 8.02
CA ASP A 480 9.87 14.35 6.88
C ASP A 480 8.62 15.23 7.02
N TYR A 481 7.84 15.07 8.09
CA TYR A 481 6.67 15.92 8.36
C TYR A 481 7.10 17.25 8.96
N HIS A 482 6.83 18.34 8.23
CA HIS A 482 7.05 19.69 8.71
C HIS A 482 5.72 20.35 9.06
N GLU A 483 5.47 20.66 10.34
CA GLU A 483 4.17 21.17 10.82
C GLU A 483 3.65 22.40 10.05
N ASN A 484 4.56 23.26 9.58
CA ASN A 484 4.22 24.49 8.87
C ASN A 484 3.97 24.29 7.36
N TYR A 485 4.15 23.08 6.82
CA TYR A 485 3.90 22.79 5.41
C TYR A 485 2.41 22.52 5.13
N VAL A 486 1.60 23.55 5.33
CA VAL A 486 0.14 23.51 5.18
C VAL A 486 -0.32 24.44 4.07
N CYS A 487 -1.55 24.27 3.58
CA CYS A 487 -2.13 25.20 2.62
C CYS A 487 -2.45 26.54 3.30
N LEU A 488 -1.63 27.56 3.01
CA LEU A 488 -1.69 28.91 3.57
C LEU A 488 -2.51 29.87 2.70
N GLU A 489 -2.53 29.67 1.37
CA GLU A 489 -3.24 30.50 0.41
C GLU A 489 -4.72 30.07 0.28
N PRO A 490 -5.70 30.84 0.78
CA PRO A 490 -7.11 30.45 0.78
C PRO A 490 -7.67 30.25 -0.64
N LYS A 491 -7.18 30.99 -1.63
CA LYS A 491 -7.66 30.87 -3.02
C LYS A 491 -7.35 29.49 -3.62
N ILE A 492 -6.33 28.80 -3.13
CA ILE A 492 -6.09 27.40 -3.54
C ILE A 492 -7.24 26.52 -3.02
N LYS A 493 -7.67 26.68 -1.76
CA LYS A 493 -8.83 25.96 -1.23
C LYS A 493 -10.11 26.28 -2.01
N GLU A 494 -10.28 27.52 -2.47
CA GLU A 494 -11.39 27.90 -3.34
C GLU A 494 -11.36 27.15 -4.69
N LEU A 495 -10.18 27.01 -5.32
CA LEU A 495 -10.04 26.20 -6.54
C LEU A 495 -10.47 24.75 -6.30
N PHE A 496 -10.01 24.12 -5.23
CA PHE A 496 -10.42 22.75 -4.89
C PHE A 496 -11.92 22.67 -4.57
N THR A 497 -12.52 23.71 -4.00
CA THR A 497 -13.97 23.78 -3.73
C THR A 497 -14.78 23.91 -5.03
N ASN A 498 -14.32 24.71 -5.99
CA ASN A 498 -15.10 25.09 -7.17
C ASN A 498 -14.93 24.12 -8.34
N TYR A 499 -13.74 23.53 -8.50
CA TYR A 499 -13.43 22.63 -9.61
C TYR A 499 -13.60 21.16 -9.23
N ASN A 500 -13.87 20.30 -10.21
CA ASN A 500 -13.98 18.85 -10.03
C ASN A 500 -12.61 18.16 -9.89
N ILE A 501 -11.81 18.58 -8.91
CA ILE A 501 -10.55 17.94 -8.57
C ILE A 501 -10.85 16.69 -7.74
N LEU A 502 -10.44 15.52 -8.22
CA LEU A 502 -10.72 14.23 -7.61
C LEU A 502 -9.68 13.84 -6.55
N GLY A 503 -8.43 14.25 -6.76
CA GLY A 503 -7.32 13.85 -5.90
C GLY A 503 -5.96 14.32 -6.43
N VAL A 504 -4.93 13.96 -5.67
CA VAL A 504 -3.54 14.27 -5.98
C VAL A 504 -2.67 13.01 -5.97
N ILE A 505 -1.63 13.01 -6.81
CA ILE A 505 -0.63 11.95 -6.90
C ILE A 505 0.74 12.58 -6.71
N HIS A 506 1.54 12.02 -5.82
CA HIS A 506 2.90 12.47 -5.60
C HIS A 506 3.92 11.36 -5.33
N GLY A 507 5.18 11.74 -5.30
CA GLY A 507 6.33 10.89 -4.95
C GLY A 507 6.98 11.35 -3.65
N HIS A 508 8.31 11.21 -3.63
CA HIS A 508 9.29 11.78 -2.68
C HIS A 508 9.26 11.27 -1.25
N HIS A 509 8.09 11.14 -0.62
CA HIS A 509 8.00 10.84 0.81
C HIS A 509 8.40 9.42 1.18
N HIS A 510 8.60 8.56 0.19
CA HIS A 510 9.19 7.25 0.42
C HIS A 510 8.40 6.42 1.44
N ILE A 511 7.07 6.61 1.44
CA ILE A 511 6.19 6.09 2.47
C ILE A 511 6.11 4.57 2.28
N PRO A 512 6.43 3.76 3.32
CA PRO A 512 6.32 2.33 3.20
C PRO A 512 4.89 1.99 2.83
N ALA A 513 4.70 1.18 1.78
CA ALA A 513 3.35 0.87 1.30
C ALA A 513 2.47 0.19 2.37
N SER A 514 3.06 -0.24 3.51
CA SER A 514 2.36 -0.77 4.68
C SER A 514 1.38 0.24 5.27
N SER A 515 1.64 1.52 5.01
CA SER A 515 0.86 2.68 5.44
C SER A 515 -0.38 2.93 4.57
N GLY A 516 -0.48 2.27 3.42
CA GLY A 516 -1.49 2.51 2.38
C GLY A 516 -0.82 2.98 1.08
N THR A 517 -1.26 2.48 -0.06
CA THR A 517 -0.89 3.05 -1.37
C THR A 517 -1.66 4.33 -1.68
N PHE A 518 -2.82 4.51 -1.05
CA PHE A 518 -3.62 5.72 -1.10
C PHE A 518 -4.33 5.98 0.24
N LYS A 519 -4.81 7.21 0.43
CA LYS A 519 -5.82 7.54 1.45
C LYS A 519 -6.86 8.51 0.90
N MET A 520 -8.04 8.51 1.51
CA MET A 520 -9.00 9.60 1.36
C MET A 520 -8.71 10.66 2.43
N VAL A 521 -8.65 11.93 2.02
CA VAL A 521 -8.52 13.08 2.91
C VAL A 521 -9.66 14.06 2.69
N LYS A 522 -10.03 14.78 3.75
CA LYS A 522 -10.94 15.90 3.62
C LYS A 522 -10.15 17.19 3.43
N PHE A 523 -10.27 17.82 2.27
CA PHE A 523 -9.65 19.10 1.95
C PHE A 523 -10.63 19.97 1.18
N ALA A 524 -10.72 21.26 1.52
CA ALA A 524 -11.67 22.18 0.90
C ALA A 524 -13.13 21.66 0.90
N ASN A 525 -13.54 21.05 2.02
CA ASN A 525 -14.85 20.40 2.22
C ASN A 525 -15.18 19.26 1.23
N LYS A 526 -14.17 18.71 0.54
CA LYS A 526 -14.30 17.55 -0.34
C LYS A 526 -13.43 16.41 0.15
N ASP A 527 -13.92 15.19 -0.07
CA ASP A 527 -13.07 14.02 0.05
C ASP A 527 -12.20 13.93 -1.20
N LEU A 528 -10.89 13.83 -1.06
CA LEU A 528 -9.94 13.72 -2.16
C LEU A 528 -9.09 12.48 -1.93
N PHE A 529 -8.76 11.76 -3.00
CA PHE A 529 -7.75 10.71 -2.88
C PHE A 529 -6.35 11.34 -2.89
N VAL A 530 -5.43 10.71 -2.18
CA VAL A 530 -4.01 11.05 -2.15
C VAL A 530 -3.23 9.76 -2.37
N ILE A 531 -2.35 9.74 -3.37
CA ILE A 531 -1.40 8.65 -3.64
C ILE A 531 0.02 9.20 -3.46
N CYS A 532 0.89 8.42 -2.81
CA CYS A 532 2.28 8.82 -2.55
C CYS A 532 3.22 7.64 -2.79
N SER A 533 4.32 7.87 -3.51
CA SER A 533 5.47 6.96 -3.60
C SER A 533 5.11 5.50 -3.89
N ILE A 534 4.76 5.20 -5.14
CA ILE A 534 4.53 3.82 -5.60
C ILE A 534 5.83 3.27 -6.18
N TYR A 535 6.66 2.72 -5.28
CA TYR A 535 7.97 2.16 -5.60
C TYR A 535 7.91 1.02 -6.60
N ALA A 536 8.51 1.21 -7.78
CA ALA A 536 8.42 0.17 -8.79
C ALA A 536 9.48 -0.95 -8.72
N GLN A 537 10.47 -0.88 -7.83
CA GLN A 537 11.50 -1.93 -7.75
C GLN A 537 10.94 -3.29 -7.33
N SER A 538 9.78 -3.30 -6.65
CA SER A 538 9.09 -4.52 -6.19
C SER A 538 7.56 -4.49 -6.35
N ASN A 539 6.99 -3.40 -6.91
CA ASN A 539 5.56 -3.27 -7.22
C ASN A 539 5.41 -2.78 -8.68
N THR A 540 4.54 -3.39 -9.48
CA THR A 540 4.39 -3.02 -10.90
C THR A 540 3.51 -1.77 -11.13
N GLY A 541 2.90 -1.26 -10.07
CA GLY A 541 2.19 0.01 -10.02
C GLY A 541 0.76 -0.11 -9.45
N PHE A 542 0.08 1.02 -9.29
CA PHE A 542 -1.27 1.10 -8.72
C PHE A 542 -2.32 1.42 -9.79
N ASP A 543 -3.41 0.64 -9.88
CA ASP A 543 -4.52 0.94 -10.79
C ASP A 543 -5.47 2.01 -10.21
N LEU A 544 -5.42 3.19 -10.82
CA LEU A 544 -6.20 4.37 -10.43
C LEU A 544 -7.68 4.29 -10.84
N THR A 545 -8.05 3.34 -11.70
CA THR A 545 -9.39 3.24 -12.31
C THR A 545 -10.51 3.20 -11.26
N SER A 546 -10.29 2.46 -10.17
CA SER A 546 -11.24 2.33 -9.07
C SER A 546 -11.56 3.67 -8.39
N LEU A 547 -10.57 4.53 -8.20
CA LEU A 547 -10.72 5.83 -7.51
C LEU A 547 -11.39 6.88 -8.41
N ILE A 548 -11.17 6.81 -9.72
CA ILE A 548 -11.85 7.68 -10.68
C ILE A 548 -13.33 7.29 -10.79
N ASN A 549 -13.62 5.99 -10.87
CA ASN A 549 -14.98 5.49 -11.02
C ASN A 549 -15.80 5.58 -9.73
N TYR A 550 -15.17 5.51 -8.55
CA TYR A 550 -15.83 5.73 -7.26
C TYR A 550 -16.54 7.09 -7.18
N LYS A 551 -16.13 8.08 -7.99
CA LYS A 551 -16.70 9.43 -8.02
C LYS A 551 -17.49 9.80 -9.27
N ARG A 552 -17.66 8.88 -10.22
CA ARG A 552 -18.60 9.07 -11.33
C ARG A 552 -19.96 8.52 -10.88
N PRO A 553 -21.00 9.34 -10.62
CA PRO A 553 -22.35 8.82 -10.74
C PRO A 553 -22.46 8.26 -12.15
N THR A 554 -22.92 7.01 -12.30
CA THR A 554 -23.24 6.45 -13.61
C THR A 554 -24.20 7.41 -14.30
N LEU A 555 -23.71 8.08 -15.34
CA LEU A 555 -24.56 8.73 -16.33
C LEU A 555 -25.36 7.61 -16.98
N ASP A 556 -26.62 7.54 -16.58
CA ASP A 556 -27.62 6.63 -17.10
C ASP A 556 -27.68 6.82 -18.63
N THR A 557 -27.10 5.87 -19.35
CA THR A 557 -27.13 5.82 -20.83
C THR A 557 -28.42 5.16 -21.31
N THR A 558 -29.53 5.37 -20.60
CA THR A 558 -30.86 5.15 -21.18
C THR A 558 -31.31 6.41 -21.93
N ILE A 559 -30.74 6.59 -23.12
CA ILE A 559 -31.47 7.27 -24.20
C ILE A 559 -32.67 6.36 -24.53
N LYS A 560 -33.81 6.63 -23.89
CA LYS A 560 -35.10 6.20 -24.42
C LYS A 560 -35.40 7.08 -25.62
N ARG A 561 -35.42 6.43 -26.78
CA ARG A 561 -35.94 6.82 -28.11
C ARG A 561 -36.33 8.27 -28.33
#